data_AF-A0A8J7AC17-F1
#
_entry.id   AF-A0A8J7AC17-F1
#
_cell.length_a   1.000
_cell.length_b   1.000
_cell.length_c   1.000
_cell.angle_alpha   90.00
_cell.angle_beta   90.00
_cell.angle_gamma   90.00
#
_symmetry.space_group_name_H-M   'P 1'
#
loop_
_entity.id
_entity.type
_entity.pdbx_description
1 polymer ?
#
loop_
_entity_poly.entity_id
_entity_poly.type
_entity_poly.pdbx_seq_one_letter_code
_entity_poly.pdbx_strand_id
1 'polypeptide(L)' 'MSNSSLQQLVEQAQNLISLIATHPDYKQLLNEGYQPDLNIADAQTALTYLEWELERNQESSV' A
#
# COMPACT_ATOMS: atom_id res chain seq x y z
N MET A 1 2.44 -17.97 14.87
CA MET A 1 2.26 -16.99 13.78
C MET A 1 0.83 -17.11 13.32
N SER A 2 -0.03 -16.16 13.65
CA SER A 2 -1.42 -16.12 13.18
C SER A 2 -1.42 -15.82 11.69
N ASN A 3 -2.03 -16.67 10.87
CA ASN A 3 -2.28 -16.38 9.46
C ASN A 3 -3.25 -15.19 9.40
N SER A 4 -2.74 -14.00 9.12
CA SER A 4 -3.57 -12.83 8.80
C SER A 4 -4.33 -13.10 7.50
N SER A 5 -5.58 -12.64 7.42
CA SER A 5 -6.31 -12.71 6.14
C SER A 5 -5.62 -11.84 5.09
N LEU A 6 -5.80 -12.16 3.80
CA LEU A 6 -5.25 -11.34 2.72
C LEU A 6 -5.75 -9.89 2.79
N GLN A 7 -7.01 -9.70 3.20
CA GLN A 7 -7.59 -8.37 3.46
C GLN A 7 -6.77 -7.59 4.51
N GLN A 8 -6.50 -8.22 5.66
CA GLN A 8 -5.72 -7.59 6.73
C GLN A 8 -4.29 -7.26 6.30
N LEU A 9 -3.69 -8.06 5.40
CA LEU A 9 -2.36 -7.77 4.87
C LEU A 9 -2.37 -6.55 3.96
N VAL A 10 -3.38 -6.42 3.09
CA VAL A 10 -3.53 -5.24 2.21
C VAL A 10 -3.76 -3.98 3.04
N GLU A 11 -4.65 -4.02 4.04
CA GLU A 11 -4.90 -2.90 4.96
C GLU A 11 -3.64 -2.50 5.74
N GLN A 12 -2.88 -3.46 6.26
CA GLN A 12 -1.62 -3.20 6.96
C GLN A 12 -0.58 -2.55 6.04
N ALA A 13 -0.47 -3.02 4.79
CA ALA A 13 0.44 -2.45 3.80
C ALA A 13 0.05 -1.01 3.44
N GLN A 14 -1.24 -0.72 3.21
CA GLN A 14 -1.73 0.63 2.94
C GLN A 14 -1.41 1.60 4.09
N ASN A 15 -1.63 1.15 5.33
CA ASN A 15 -1.27 1.92 6.52
C ASN A 15 0.24 2.19 6.60
N LEU A 16 1.07 1.17 6.39
CA LEU A 16 2.52 1.31 6.43
C LEU A 16 3.03 2.27 5.35
N ILE A 17 2.54 2.16 4.12
CA ILE A 17 2.90 3.06 3.02
C ILE A 17 2.52 4.51 3.35
N SER A 18 1.36 4.72 3.98
CA SER A 18 0.93 6.06 4.42
C SER A 18 1.83 6.65 5.52
N LEU A 19 2.31 5.80 6.45
CA LEU A 19 3.29 6.21 7.46
C LEU A 19 4.63 6.58 6.81
N ILE A 20 5.11 5.80 5.85
CA ILE A 20 6.35 6.10 5.12
C ILE A 20 6.21 7.43 4.35
N ALA A 21 5.09 7.64 3.65
CA ALA A 21 4.82 8.85 2.87
C ALA A 21 4.89 10.14 3.72
N THR A 22 4.57 10.04 5.00
CA THR A 22 4.56 11.19 5.93
C THR A 22 5.84 11.34 6.73
N HIS A 23 6.72 10.34 6.72
CA HIS A 23 7.97 10.29 7.49
C HIS A 23 8.95 11.39 7.04
N PRO A 24 9.62 12.10 7.99
CA PRO A 24 10.58 13.16 7.66
C PRO A 24 11.72 12.67 6.75
N ASP A 25 12.30 11.51 7.01
CA ASP A 25 13.40 10.97 6.23
C ASP A 25 13.00 10.69 4.77
N TYR A 26 11.79 10.18 4.53
CA TYR A 26 11.30 9.97 3.17
C TYR A 26 11.11 11.31 2.45
N LYS A 27 10.56 12.32 3.13
CA LYS A 27 10.44 13.68 2.57
C LYS A 27 11.79 14.32 2.28
N GLN A 28 12.78 14.08 3.15
CA GLN A 28 14.14 14.56 2.94
C GLN A 28 14.75 13.93 1.69
N LEU A 29 14.61 12.62 1.49
CA LEU A 29 15.07 11.95 0.27
C LEU A 29 14.46 12.59 -0.98
N LEU A 30 13.13 12.84 -0.99
CA LEU A 30 12.46 13.51 -2.10
C LEU A 30 13.01 14.93 -2.35
N ASN A 31 13.28 15.70 -1.28
CA ASN A 31 13.86 17.05 -1.37
C ASN A 31 15.30 17.03 -1.91
N GLU A 32 16.05 15.95 -1.64
CA GLU A 32 17.40 15.72 -2.16
C GLU A 32 17.39 15.23 -3.63
N GLY A 33 16.21 15.08 -4.23
CA GLY A 33 16.05 14.71 -5.65
C GLY A 33 15.90 13.21 -5.89
N TYR A 34 15.62 12.42 -4.85
CA TYR A 34 15.28 11.01 -5.02
C TYR A 34 14.00 10.84 -5.86
N GLN A 35 14.15 10.30 -7.06
CA GLN A 35 13.07 10.03 -8.01
C GLN A 35 13.23 8.62 -8.58
N PRO A 36 12.73 7.59 -7.88
CA PRO A 36 12.75 6.23 -8.39
C PRO A 36 11.71 6.05 -9.50
N ASP A 37 11.95 5.07 -10.40
CA ASP A 37 11.00 4.71 -11.46
C ASP A 37 9.63 4.27 -10.91
N LEU A 38 9.63 3.65 -9.73
CA LEU A 38 8.43 3.31 -8.96
C LEU A 38 8.48 4.04 -7.62
N ASN A 39 7.43 4.80 -7.32
CA ASN A 39 7.33 5.60 -6.11
C ASN A 39 6.14 5.17 -5.23
N ILE A 40 5.96 5.88 -4.10
CA ILE A 40 4.88 5.57 -3.15
C ILE A 40 3.48 5.66 -3.77
N ALA A 41 3.24 6.55 -4.72
CA ALA A 41 1.94 6.65 -5.38
C ALA A 41 1.63 5.40 -6.23
N ASP A 42 2.66 4.80 -6.84
CA ASP A 42 2.50 3.53 -7.56
C ASP A 42 2.16 2.39 -6.60
N ALA A 43 2.85 2.34 -5.45
CA ALA A 43 2.55 1.35 -4.40
C ALA A 43 1.12 1.50 -3.84
N GLN A 44 0.67 2.74 -3.59
CA GLN A 44 -0.70 3.03 -3.16
C GLN A 44 -1.71 2.55 -4.21
N THR A 45 -1.47 2.86 -5.48
CA THR A 45 -2.34 2.45 -6.59
C THR A 45 -2.45 0.93 -6.69
N ALA A 46 -1.32 0.22 -6.62
CA ALA A 46 -1.30 -1.24 -6.66
C ALA A 46 -2.08 -1.86 -5.49
N LEU A 47 -1.95 -1.30 -4.28
CA LEU A 47 -2.68 -1.76 -3.11
C LEU A 47 -4.19 -1.51 -3.23
N THR A 48 -4.62 -0.38 -3.78
CA THR A 48 -6.04 -0.12 -4.08
C THR A 48 -6.60 -1.13 -5.08
N TYR A 49 -5.84 -1.50 -6.11
CA TYR A 49 -6.30 -2.54 -7.05
C TYR A 49 -6.43 -3.91 -6.38
N LEU A 50 -5.50 -4.27 -5.49
CA LEU A 50 -5.61 -5.52 -4.73
C LEU A 50 -6.84 -5.53 -3.82
N GLU A 51 -7.12 -4.42 -3.14
CA GLU A 51 -8.32 -4.27 -2.30
C GLU A 51 -9.59 -4.47 -3.12
N TRP A 52 -9.73 -3.80 -4.27
CA TRP A 52 -10.89 -3.98 -5.15
C TRP A 52 -11.07 -5.41 -5.64
N GLU A 53 -10.00 -6.11 -5.99
CA GLU A 53 -10.09 -7.51 -6.41
C GLU A 53 -10.49 -8.43 -5.25
N LEU A 54 -10.05 -8.15 -4.02
CA LEU A 54 -10.48 -8.90 -2.84
C LEU A 54 -11.97 -8.67 -2.55
N GLU A 55 -12.45 -7.43 -2.65
CA GLU A 55 -13.87 -7.07 -2.47
C GLU A 55 -14.74 -7.80 -3.52
N ARG A 56 -14.38 -7.74 -4.80
CA ARG A 56 -15.08 -8.43 -5.90
C ARG A 56 -15.18 -9.94 -5.70
N ASN A 57 -14.10 -10.55 -5.21
CA ASN A 57 -14.05 -11.99 -4.95
C ASN A 57 -14.94 -12.40 -3.77
N GLN A 58 -15.11 -11.54 -2.77
CA GLN A 58 -16.04 -11.76 -1.66
C GLN A 58 -17.50 -11.69 -2.14
N GLU A 59 -17.85 -10.70 -2.96
CA GLU A 59 -19.20 -10.55 -3.53
C GLU A 59 -19.59 -11.71 -4.45
N SER A 60 -18.64 -12.25 -5.21
CA SER A 60 -18.87 -13.36 -6.15
C SER A 60 -19.00 -14.74 -5.47
N SER A 61 -18.67 -14.81 -4.18
CA SER A 61 -18.70 -16.06 -3.40
C SER A 61 -20.03 -16.30 -2.66
N VAL A 62 -21.03 -15.44 -2.89
CA VAL A 62 -22.36 -15.44 -2.23
C VAL A 62 -23.47 -15.88 -3.19
#